data_AF-A0A4U5PBC1-F1
#
_entry.id   AF-A0A4U5PBC1-F1
#
_cell.length_a   1.000
_cell.length_b   1.000
_cell.length_c   1.000
_cell.angle_alpha   90.00
_cell.angle_beta   90.00
_cell.angle_gamma   90.00
#
_symmetry.space_group_name_H-M   'P 1'
#
loop_
_entity.id
_entity.type
_entity.pdbx_description
1 polymer ?
#
loop_
_entity_poly.entity_id
_entity_poly.type
_entity_poly.pdbx_seq_one_letter_code
_entity_poly.pdbx_strand_id
1 'polypeptide(L)'
;MSTPWVELGGKVEIKCEKTGYFAEIDFLTKPFFGGKPHRIQGNVFKDGSKKSVLTIKGEWNGVMMAKPANGDEYVFIDVKAKEEVKKECESVNSQGDRESRRLWRHVTAALFHNRISAATNSKRWIEQRQRDEAKERKERGTQWTSNHFRNTNQHWHYMHAFANRNSV
;
A
#
# COMPACT_ATOMS: atom_id res chain seq x y z
N MET A 1 2.06 29.57 1.83
CA MET A 1 2.29 28.27 1.14
C MET A 1 1.34 27.27 1.77
N SER A 2 0.56 26.52 0.98
CA SER A 2 -0.28 25.44 1.50
C SER A 2 0.57 24.20 1.77
N THR A 3 0.24 23.45 2.83
CA THR A 3 0.82 22.14 3.09
C THR A 3 0.30 21.15 2.05
N PRO A 4 1.15 20.42 1.30
CA PRO A 4 0.67 19.40 0.39
C PRO A 4 -0.02 18.28 1.18
N TRP A 5 -1.09 17.74 0.63
CA TRP A 5 -1.86 16.65 1.21
C TRP A 5 -2.27 15.65 0.12
N VAL A 6 -2.60 14.43 0.54
CA VAL A 6 -2.95 13.31 -0.36
C VAL A 6 -4.44 13.07 -0.34
N GLU A 7 -5.02 12.84 -1.51
CA GLU A 7 -6.40 12.41 -1.69
C GLU A 7 -6.44 11.11 -2.49
N LEU A 8 -7.26 10.16 -2.03
CA LEU A 8 -7.57 8.96 -2.81
C LEU A 8 -8.75 9.26 -3.74
N GLY A 9 -8.66 8.79 -4.98
CA GLY A 9 -9.67 9.04 -5.99
C GLY A 9 -9.90 7.81 -6.88
N GLY A 10 -11.16 7.59 -7.26
CA GLY A 10 -11.55 6.58 -8.22
C GLY A 10 -12.09 5.29 -7.61
N LYS A 11 -12.47 4.37 -8.51
CA LYS A 11 -13.15 3.12 -8.16
C LYS A 11 -12.15 1.98 -8.03
N VAL A 12 -12.37 1.12 -7.03
CA VAL A 12 -11.65 -0.14 -6.83
C VAL A 12 -12.66 -1.26 -6.59
N GLU A 13 -12.29 -2.47 -7.00
CA GLU A 13 -13.04 -3.69 -6.71
C GLU A 13 -12.21 -4.60 -5.81
N ILE A 14 -12.85 -5.17 -4.79
CA ILE A 14 -12.26 -6.23 -3.95
C ILE A 14 -13.12 -7.47 -4.11
N LYS A 15 -12.60 -8.51 -4.77
CA LYS A 15 -13.32 -9.75 -5.05
C LYS A 15 -12.76 -10.94 -4.25
N CYS A 16 -13.65 -11.74 -3.68
CA CYS A 16 -13.33 -13.02 -3.07
C CYS A 16 -13.83 -14.16 -3.97
N GLU A 17 -12.92 -14.76 -4.75
CA GLU A 17 -13.27 -15.85 -5.69
C GLU A 17 -13.88 -17.07 -5.00
N LYS A 18 -13.46 -17.38 -3.76
CA LYS A 18 -13.93 -18.55 -3.01
C LYS A 18 -15.41 -18.46 -2.61
N THR A 19 -15.85 -17.26 -2.22
CA THR A 19 -17.21 -17.05 -1.70
C THR A 19 -18.13 -16.39 -2.73
N GLY A 20 -17.56 -15.86 -3.81
CA GLY A 20 -18.27 -15.10 -4.84
C GLY A 20 -18.71 -13.71 -4.37
N TYR A 21 -18.26 -13.23 -3.21
CA TYR A 21 -18.54 -11.86 -2.77
C TYR A 21 -17.56 -10.87 -3.41
N PHE A 22 -18.04 -9.69 -3.74
CA PHE A 22 -17.20 -8.59 -4.18
C PHE A 22 -17.69 -7.26 -3.64
N ALA A 23 -16.78 -6.32 -3.46
CA ALA A 23 -17.07 -4.97 -3.02
C ALA A 23 -16.59 -3.98 -4.08
N GLU A 24 -17.49 -3.12 -4.55
CA GLU A 24 -17.14 -1.95 -5.36
C GLU A 24 -17.02 -0.75 -4.42
N ILE A 25 -15.88 -0.09 -4.41
CA ILE A 25 -15.59 1.06 -3.53
C ILE A 25 -15.15 2.23 -4.40
N ASP A 26 -15.71 3.39 -4.16
CA ASP A 26 -15.43 4.64 -4.86
C ASP A 26 -14.86 5.65 -3.86
N PHE A 27 -13.57 5.98 -4.04
CA PHE A 27 -12.90 7.04 -3.30
C PHE A 27 -13.25 8.37 -3.96
N LEU A 28 -14.03 9.18 -3.25
CA LEU A 28 -14.56 10.44 -3.74
C LEU A 28 -13.58 11.56 -3.39
N THR A 29 -13.03 12.17 -4.43
CA THR A 29 -12.20 13.37 -4.28
C THR A 29 -13.04 14.56 -3.85
N LYS A 30 -12.42 15.50 -3.14
CA LYS A 30 -13.06 16.75 -2.75
C LYS A 30 -13.67 17.48 -3.97
N PRO A 31 -15.00 17.74 -3.98
CA PRO A 31 -15.63 18.48 -5.06
C PRO A 31 -15.18 19.94 -5.13
N PHE A 32 -15.24 20.54 -6.33
CA PHE A 32 -14.87 21.94 -6.57
C PHE A 32 -15.80 22.93 -5.83
N PHE A 33 -17.09 22.60 -5.71
CA PHE A 33 -18.11 23.46 -5.09
C PHE A 33 -18.43 23.03 -3.66
N GLY A 34 -17.42 23.05 -2.79
CA GLY A 34 -17.59 22.68 -1.39
C GLY A 34 -17.81 21.18 -1.19
N GLY A 35 -17.46 20.70 0.01
CA GLY A 35 -17.52 19.29 0.36
C GLY A 35 -16.33 18.86 1.22
N LYS A 36 -16.47 17.69 1.84
CA LYS A 36 -15.41 17.08 2.65
C LYS A 36 -14.48 16.24 1.75
N PRO A 37 -13.15 16.31 1.96
CA PRO A 37 -12.22 15.38 1.36
C PRO A 37 -12.38 13.97 1.96
N HIS A 38 -11.64 13.00 1.42
CA HIS A 38 -11.47 11.66 1.97
C HIS A 38 -12.73 10.80 2.03
N ARG A 39 -13.77 11.16 1.27
CA ARG A 39 -15.03 10.45 1.30
C ARG A 39 -14.94 9.13 0.54
N ILE A 40 -15.69 8.15 1.00
CA ILE A 40 -15.92 6.91 0.27
C ILE A 40 -17.40 6.58 0.18
N GLN A 41 -17.75 5.84 -0.86
CA GLN A 41 -19.00 5.10 -0.97
C GLN A 41 -18.68 3.72 -1.54
N GLY A 42 -19.40 2.70 -1.11
CA GLY A 42 -19.18 1.36 -1.63
C GLY A 42 -20.38 0.46 -1.42
N ASN A 43 -20.43 -0.61 -2.20
CA ASN A 43 -21.45 -1.63 -2.13
C ASN A 43 -20.81 -3.01 -2.18
N VAL A 44 -21.30 -3.91 -1.35
CA VAL A 44 -20.90 -5.31 -1.33
C VAL A 44 -22.00 -6.13 -1.98
N PHE A 45 -21.62 -7.00 -2.90
CA PHE A 45 -22.50 -7.87 -3.66
C PHE A 45 -22.07 -9.32 -3.51
N LYS A 46 -22.98 -10.21 -3.88
CA LYS A 46 -22.70 -11.62 -4.14
C LYS A 46 -22.87 -11.85 -5.64
N ASP A 47 -21.96 -12.58 -6.26
CA ASP A 47 -21.99 -12.91 -7.68
C ASP A 47 -23.39 -13.40 -8.09
N GLY A 48 -23.92 -12.83 -9.18
CA GLY A 48 -25.29 -13.08 -9.67
C GLY A 48 -26.41 -12.26 -9.01
N SER A 49 -26.15 -11.54 -7.91
CA SER A 49 -27.11 -10.61 -7.30
C SER A 49 -26.97 -9.20 -7.87
N LYS A 50 -28.09 -8.60 -8.30
CA LYS A 50 -28.16 -7.16 -8.62
C LYS A 50 -28.33 -6.28 -7.38
N LYS A 51 -28.75 -6.85 -6.26
CA LYS A 51 -28.97 -6.13 -5.00
C LYS A 51 -27.71 -6.22 -4.15
N SER A 52 -27.27 -5.07 -3.67
CA SER A 52 -26.21 -4.96 -2.65
C SER A 52 -26.69 -5.61 -1.36
N VAL A 53 -25.79 -6.35 -0.69
CA VAL A 53 -26.03 -6.90 0.65
C VAL A 53 -25.63 -5.92 1.75
N LEU A 54 -24.71 -4.99 1.44
CA LEU A 54 -24.16 -4.01 2.37
C LEU A 54 -23.70 -2.76 1.62
N THR A 55 -24.16 -1.59 2.04
CA THR A 55 -23.63 -0.31 1.57
C THR A 55 -22.71 0.28 2.62
N ILE A 56 -21.56 0.80 2.20
CA ILE A 56 -20.57 1.47 3.05
C ILE A 56 -20.45 2.93 2.61
N LYS A 57 -20.40 3.86 3.55
CA LYS A 57 -20.18 5.29 3.28
C LYS A 57 -19.40 5.93 4.42
N GLY A 58 -18.68 7.02 4.15
CA GLY A 58 -18.02 7.79 5.20
C GLY A 58 -16.71 8.39 4.76
N GLU A 59 -15.75 8.47 5.67
CA GLU A 59 -14.41 9.04 5.44
C GLU A 59 -13.35 7.97 5.71
N TRP A 60 -12.45 7.68 4.75
CA TRP A 60 -11.48 6.57 4.88
C TRP A 60 -10.43 6.81 5.97
N ASN A 61 -10.25 8.05 6.40
CA ASN A 61 -9.40 8.44 7.53
C ASN A 61 -10.19 8.89 8.77
N GLY A 62 -11.49 8.56 8.82
CA GLY A 62 -12.40 8.95 9.88
C GLY A 62 -13.39 7.84 10.20
N VAL A 63 -14.68 8.19 10.23
CA VAL A 63 -15.76 7.24 10.50
C VAL A 63 -16.34 6.73 9.18
N MET A 64 -16.44 5.41 9.06
CA MET A 64 -17.20 4.74 8.02
C MET A 64 -18.40 4.04 8.64
N MET A 65 -19.56 4.20 8.00
CA MET A 65 -20.83 3.60 8.37
C MET A 65 -21.14 2.46 7.40
N ALA A 66 -21.77 1.40 7.89
CA ALA A 66 -22.31 0.32 7.07
C ALA A 66 -23.82 0.22 7.25
N LYS A 67 -24.52 -0.09 6.16
CA LYS A 67 -25.97 -0.28 6.13
C LYS A 67 -26.30 -1.60 5.41
N PRO A 68 -26.78 -2.63 6.12
CA PRO A 68 -27.28 -3.85 5.50
C PRO A 68 -28.53 -3.59 4.67
N ALA A 69 -28.81 -4.45 3.69
CA ALA A 69 -30.00 -4.32 2.85
C ALA A 69 -31.32 -4.28 3.64
N ASN A 70 -31.40 -5.08 4.72
CA ASN A 70 -32.58 -5.24 5.56
C ASN A 70 -32.28 -4.91 7.03
N GLY A 71 -31.52 -3.84 7.30
CA GLY A 71 -31.15 -3.46 8.66
C GLY A 71 -30.81 -1.98 8.79
N ASP A 72 -30.60 -1.58 10.05
CA ASP A 72 -30.23 -0.22 10.39
C ASP A 72 -28.75 0.07 10.08
N GLU A 73 -28.46 1.35 9.85
CA GLU A 73 -27.10 1.83 9.67
C GLU A 73 -26.35 1.83 11.01
N TYR A 74 -25.10 1.38 10.99
CA TYR A 74 -24.24 1.31 12.17
C TYR A 74 -22.81 1.75 11.84
N VAL A 75 -22.04 2.10 12.88
CA VAL A 75 -20.62 2.45 12.73
C VAL A 75 -19.85 1.19 12.35
N PHE A 76 -19.30 1.17 11.13
CA PHE A 76 -18.47 0.06 10.66
C PHE A 76 -17.06 0.14 11.27
N ILE A 77 -16.45 1.32 11.18
CA ILE A 77 -15.16 1.59 11.79
C ILE A 77 -15.01 3.09 12.07
N ASP A 78 -14.47 3.41 13.24
CA ASP A 78 -13.84 4.70 13.51
C ASP A 78 -12.33 4.49 13.47
N VAL A 79 -11.69 4.98 12.41
CA VAL A 79 -10.24 4.79 12.17
C VAL A 79 -9.42 5.50 13.24
N LYS A 80 -9.89 6.65 13.74
CA LYS A 80 -9.16 7.45 14.73
C LYS A 80 -9.24 6.87 16.14
N ALA A 81 -10.27 6.07 16.41
CA ALA A 81 -10.42 5.34 17.66
C ALA A 81 -9.56 4.05 17.73
N LYS A 82 -8.90 3.66 16.64
CA LYS A 82 -8.02 2.48 16.61
C LYS A 82 -6.59 2.86 16.94
N GLU A 83 -5.96 2.08 17.80
CA GLU A 83 -4.53 2.21 18.06
C GLU A 83 -3.70 1.76 16.86
N GLU A 84 -2.64 2.51 16.57
CA GLU A 84 -1.71 2.18 15.51
C GLU A 84 -0.81 1.02 15.95
N VAL A 85 -0.92 -0.12 15.28
CA VAL A 85 -0.01 -1.25 15.47
C VAL A 85 1.23 -1.03 14.61
N LYS A 86 2.35 -0.70 15.25
CA LYS A 86 3.61 -0.47 14.55
C LYS A 86 4.19 -1.77 14.02
N LYS A 87 4.72 -1.72 12.79
CA LYS A 87 5.49 -2.82 12.23
C LYS A 87 6.80 -3.00 12.99
N GLU A 88 6.99 -4.20 13.55
CA GLU A 88 8.27 -4.65 14.07
C GLU A 88 9.22 -5.01 12.93
N CYS A 89 10.47 -4.58 13.03
CA CYS A 89 11.54 -5.02 12.15
C CYS A 89 12.82 -5.18 12.96
N GLU A 90 13.71 -6.03 12.49
CA GLU A 90 15.07 -6.13 13.02
C GLU A 90 15.82 -4.80 12.99
N SER A 91 16.85 -4.72 13.84
CA SER A 91 17.75 -3.58 13.89
C SER A 91 18.41 -3.33 12.53
N VAL A 92 18.72 -2.07 12.21
CA VAL A 92 19.34 -1.71 10.92
C VAL A 92 20.69 -2.41 10.71
N ASN A 93 21.41 -2.73 11.79
CA ASN A 93 22.70 -3.40 11.73
C ASN A 93 22.57 -4.91 11.45
N SER A 94 21.43 -5.52 11.80
CA SER A 94 21.13 -6.94 11.56
C SER A 94 20.61 -7.21 10.15
N GLN A 95 19.97 -6.21 9.53
CA GLN A 95 19.41 -6.31 8.18
C GLN A 95 20.48 -6.52 7.10
N GLY A 96 20.12 -7.18 6.01
CA GLY A 96 20.95 -7.31 4.81
C GLY A 96 21.13 -6.00 4.02
N ASP A 97 22.18 -5.92 3.20
CA ASP A 97 22.59 -4.67 2.52
C ASP A 97 21.53 -4.03 1.60
N ARG A 98 20.60 -4.85 1.09
CA ARG A 98 19.53 -4.41 0.18
C ARG A 98 18.16 -4.30 0.86
N GLU A 99 18.08 -4.52 2.17
CA GLU A 99 16.87 -4.26 2.93
C GLU A 99 16.66 -2.76 3.11
N SER A 100 15.41 -2.31 3.02
CA SER A 100 15.11 -0.88 2.82
C SER A 100 15.66 0.02 3.92
N ARG A 101 15.56 -0.35 5.21
CA ARG A 101 16.07 0.54 6.28
C ARG A 101 17.59 0.63 6.25
N ARG A 102 18.32 -0.47 5.99
CA ARG A 102 19.78 -0.47 5.85
C ARG A 102 20.25 0.23 4.58
N LEU A 103 19.63 -0.05 3.43
CA LEU A 103 20.00 0.55 2.14
C LEU A 103 19.85 2.08 2.17
N TRP A 104 18.75 2.58 2.75
CA TRP A 104 18.42 4.01 2.79
C TRP A 104 18.84 4.73 4.08
N ARG A 105 19.59 4.09 4.97
CA ARG A 105 19.93 4.63 6.31
C ARG A 105 20.59 6.01 6.27
N HIS A 106 21.53 6.23 5.34
CA HIS A 106 22.27 7.49 5.24
C HIS A 106 21.41 8.62 4.70
N VAL A 107 20.52 8.31 3.75
CA VAL A 107 19.55 9.28 3.22
C VAL A 107 18.58 9.69 4.31
N THR A 108 18.00 8.72 5.00
CA THR A 108 16.99 8.96 6.06
C THR A 108 17.59 9.69 7.26
N ALA A 109 18.79 9.32 7.72
CA ALA A 109 19.48 10.04 8.79
C ALA A 109 19.82 11.50 8.40
N ALA A 110 20.29 11.72 7.16
CA ALA A 110 20.57 13.07 6.68
C ALA A 110 19.30 13.92 6.58
N LEU A 111 18.19 13.37 6.09
CA LEU A 111 16.89 14.05 6.06
C LEU A 111 16.38 14.37 7.46
N PHE A 112 16.50 13.44 8.40
CA PHE A 112 16.10 13.63 9.80
C PHE A 112 16.86 14.80 10.45
N HIS A 113 18.14 14.98 10.10
CA HIS A 113 18.96 16.11 10.56
C HIS A 113 18.94 17.32 9.61
N ASN A 114 18.01 17.38 8.66
CA ASN A 114 17.84 18.46 7.69
C ASN A 114 19.11 18.77 6.85
N ARG A 115 19.97 17.78 6.61
CA ARG A 115 21.20 17.88 5.82
C ARG A 115 20.94 17.52 4.35
N ILE A 116 20.30 18.42 3.61
CA ILE A 116 19.79 18.16 2.24
C ILE A 116 20.90 17.73 1.26
N SER A 117 22.05 18.39 1.28
CA SER A 117 23.18 18.03 0.40
C SER A 117 23.70 16.62 0.69
N ALA A 118 23.80 16.24 1.97
CA ALA A 118 24.23 14.90 2.38
C ALA A 118 23.22 13.82 1.98
N ALA A 119 21.91 14.10 2.13
CA ALA A 119 20.85 13.21 1.69
C ALA A 119 20.90 13.01 0.17
N THR A 120 21.09 14.10 -0.60
CA THR A 120 21.20 14.07 -2.05
C THR A 120 22.40 13.25 -2.52
N ASN A 121 23.57 13.45 -1.92
CA ASN A 121 24.78 12.69 -2.27
C ASN A 121 24.62 11.20 -1.93
N SER A 122 24.05 10.87 -0.77
CA SER A 122 23.78 9.48 -0.37
C SER A 122 22.78 8.81 -1.31
N LYS A 123 21.71 9.51 -1.70
CA LYS A 123 20.72 9.03 -2.69
C LYS A 123 21.38 8.77 -4.04
N ARG A 124 22.18 9.73 -4.54
CA ARG A 124 22.90 9.60 -5.81
C ARG A 124 23.81 8.39 -5.82
N TRP A 125 24.52 8.12 -4.72
CA TRP A 125 25.39 6.95 -4.60
C TRP A 125 24.61 5.63 -4.76
N ILE A 126 23.47 5.48 -4.07
CA ILE A 126 22.60 4.29 -4.18
C ILE A 126 22.12 4.12 -5.64
N GLU A 127 21.62 5.19 -6.24
CA GLU A 127 21.06 5.15 -7.60
C GLU A 127 22.13 4.91 -8.66
N GLN A 128 23.34 5.44 -8.48
CA GLN A 128 24.46 5.21 -9.40
C GLN A 128 24.91 3.76 -9.36
N ARG A 129 25.07 3.18 -8.16
CA ARG A 129 25.35 1.75 -8.01
C ARG A 129 24.32 0.89 -8.74
N GLN A 130 23.03 1.20 -8.61
CA GLN A 130 21.97 0.46 -9.32
C GLN A 130 22.07 0.60 -10.84
N ARG A 131 22.44 1.78 -11.36
CA ARG A 131 22.70 2.01 -12.80
C ARG A 131 23.90 1.20 -13.30
N ASP A 132 24.99 1.19 -12.55
CA ASP A 132 26.22 0.48 -12.91
C ASP A 132 25.98 -1.04 -12.94
N GLU A 133 25.31 -1.59 -11.92
CA GLU A 133 24.93 -3.01 -11.90
C GLU A 133 23.97 -3.37 -13.05
N ALA A 134 23.07 -2.46 -13.46
CA ALA A 134 22.17 -2.69 -14.60
C ALA A 134 22.94 -2.70 -15.93
N LYS A 135 23.92 -1.81 -16.09
CA LYS A 135 24.83 -1.79 -17.23
C LYS A 135 25.63 -3.09 -17.31
N GLU A 136 26.23 -3.52 -16.20
CA GLU A 136 27.00 -4.76 -16.13
C GLU A 136 26.14 -5.99 -16.50
N ARG A 137 24.90 -6.07 -15.98
CA ARG A 137 23.98 -7.15 -16.35
C ARG A 137 23.73 -7.21 -17.85
N LYS A 138 23.51 -6.05 -18.48
CA LYS A 138 23.29 -5.92 -19.92
C LYS A 138 24.52 -6.37 -20.71
N GLU A 139 25.71 -5.93 -20.30
CA GLU A 139 26.98 -6.31 -20.94
C GLU A 139 27.27 -7.81 -20.84
N ARG A 140 26.90 -8.44 -19.71
CA ARG A 140 27.04 -9.89 -19.50
C ARG A 140 25.91 -10.72 -20.09
N GLY A 141 24.87 -10.10 -20.67
CA GLY A 141 23.68 -10.81 -21.16
C GLY A 141 22.86 -11.49 -20.05
N THR A 142 23.02 -11.07 -18.80
CA THR A 142 22.32 -11.64 -17.64
C THR A 142 21.03 -10.86 -17.33
N GLN A 143 19.97 -11.56 -16.94
CA GLN A 143 18.72 -10.92 -16.52
C GLN A 143 18.70 -10.70 -15.00
N TRP A 144 18.05 -9.63 -14.56
CA TRP A 144 17.74 -9.45 -13.15
C TRP A 144 16.67 -10.47 -12.72
N THR A 145 16.91 -11.14 -11.59
CA THR A 145 15.97 -12.07 -10.98
C THR A 145 15.57 -11.58 -9.59
N SER A 146 14.30 -11.78 -9.22
CA SER A 146 13.79 -11.46 -7.90
C SER A 146 14.11 -12.58 -6.92
N ASN A 147 14.50 -12.22 -5.69
CA ASN A 147 14.82 -13.19 -4.64
C ASN A 147 13.60 -13.96 -4.13
N HIS A 148 12.40 -13.38 -4.23
CA HIS A 148 11.21 -13.88 -3.54
C HIS A 148 9.98 -14.05 -4.42
N PHE A 149 9.97 -13.46 -5.61
CA PHE A 149 8.82 -13.50 -6.50
C PHE A 149 9.21 -14.00 -7.88
N ARG A 150 8.35 -14.82 -8.49
CA ARG A 150 8.46 -15.24 -9.88
C ARG A 150 7.41 -14.52 -10.71
N ASN A 151 7.82 -13.98 -11.86
CA ASN A 151 6.88 -13.43 -12.83
C ASN A 151 6.38 -14.54 -13.77
N THR A 152 5.07 -14.71 -13.89
CA THR A 152 4.42 -15.57 -14.88
C THR A 152 3.24 -14.82 -15.49
N ASN A 153 3.22 -14.69 -16.81
CA ASN A 153 2.15 -13.99 -17.56
C ASN A 153 1.83 -12.61 -16.99
N GLN A 154 2.85 -11.79 -16.70
CA GLN A 154 2.72 -10.46 -16.08
C GLN A 154 2.21 -10.44 -14.63
N HIS A 155 2.02 -11.60 -14.01
CA HIS A 155 1.64 -11.73 -12.60
C HIS A 155 2.84 -12.16 -11.76
N TRP A 156 2.97 -11.57 -10.56
CA TRP A 156 4.02 -11.92 -9.61
C TRP A 156 3.50 -12.89 -8.55
N HIS A 157 4.12 -14.05 -8.46
CA HIS A 157 3.80 -15.08 -7.47
C HIS A 157 4.93 -15.16 -6.46
N TYR A 158 4.58 -15.11 -5.18
CA TYR A 158 5.54 -15.36 -4.11
C TYR A 158 6.02 -16.82 -4.18
N MET A 159 7.33 -17.03 -4.19
CA MET A 159 7.92 -18.34 -4.48
C MET A 159 7.85 -19.31 -3.30
N HIS A 160 7.69 -18.82 -2.07
CA HIS A 160 7.69 -19.66 -0.87
C HIS A 160 6.25 -19.89 -0.40
N ALA A 161 5.86 -21.15 -0.21
CA ALA A 161 4.53 -21.47 0.32
C ALA A 161 4.37 -20.89 1.74
N PHE A 162 3.27 -20.19 2.00
CA PHE A 162 2.97 -19.63 3.32
C PHE A 162 2.90 -20.69 4.42
N ALA A 163 2.56 -21.95 4.08
CA ALA A 163 2.52 -23.10 4.99
C ALA A 163 3.87 -23.46 5.61
N ASN A 164 4.99 -23.02 5.01
CA ASN A 164 6.35 -23.31 5.49
C ASN A 164 6.95 -22.18 6.33
N ARG A 165 6.14 -21.20 6.76
CA ARG A 165 6.60 -20.24 7.78
C ARG A 165 6.60 -20.96 9.13
N ASN A 166 7.77 -21.45 9.54
CA ASN A 166 8.01 -21.70 10.95
C ASN A 166 7.68 -20.39 11.68
N SER A 167 6.71 -20.46 12.59
CA SER A 167 6.46 -19.42 13.57
C SER A 167 7.79 -19.15 14.29
N VAL A 168 8.36 -17.98 14.03
CA VAL A 168 9.42 -17.41 14.87
C VAL A 168 8.76 -16.89 16.14
#